data_AF-A0A292Q1Y1-F1
#
_entry.id   AF-A0A292Q1Y1-F1
#
_cell.length_a   1.000
_cell.length_b   1.000
_cell.length_c   1.000
_cell.angle_alpha   90.00
_cell.angle_beta   90.00
_cell.angle_gamma   90.00
#
_symmetry.space_group_name_H-M   'P 1'
#
loop_
_entity.id
_entity.type
_entity.pdbx_description
1 polymer ?
#
loop_
_entity_poly.entity_id
_entity_poly.type
_entity_poly.pdbx_seq_one_letter_code
_entity_poly.pdbx_strand_id
1 'polypeptide(L)'
;MKGNFNVRGALEWMVYFAKETGKIQVPKYAGVQTMLNALAGTLRFEEIARKVAVDRCLKFDRLSFRATCLYDEVSKHVHENDLMITVRVKDFTPDECGALIAYLELQKEWPAPLNWVLEEKPVEHGPKATT
;
A
#
# COMPACT_ATOMS: atom_id res chain seq x y z
N MET A 1 -11.97 -8.02 12.52
CA MET A 1 -12.02 -6.56 12.56
C MET A 1 -12.51 -6.07 11.20
N LYS A 2 -13.63 -5.33 11.13
CA LYS A 2 -13.97 -4.51 9.96
C LYS A 2 -13.32 -3.16 10.20
N GLY A 3 -12.03 -3.05 9.91
CA GLY A 3 -11.30 -1.80 10.10
C GLY A 3 -11.54 -0.90 8.90
N ASN A 4 -12.08 0.29 9.13
CA ASN A 4 -12.01 1.35 8.13
C ASN A 4 -10.55 1.83 8.12
N PHE A 5 -9.85 1.61 7.02
CA PHE A 5 -8.44 1.98 6.89
C PHE A 5 -8.28 2.89 5.68
N ASN A 6 -7.61 4.02 5.88
CA ASN A 6 -6.95 4.70 4.76
C ASN A 6 -5.66 3.94 4.38
N VAL A 7 -5.01 4.37 3.29
CA VAL A 7 -3.78 3.71 2.77
C VAL A 7 -2.68 3.63 3.84
N ARG A 8 -2.54 4.66 4.68
CA ARG A 8 -1.58 4.67 5.79
C ARG A 8 -1.89 3.56 6.80
N GLY A 9 -3.12 3.52 7.29
CA GLY A 9 -3.57 2.52 8.25
C GLY A 9 -3.46 1.10 7.70
N ALA A 10 -3.65 0.91 6.40
CA ALA A 10 -3.44 -0.37 5.75
C ALA A 10 -1.98 -0.83 5.80
N LEU A 11 -1.04 0.07 5.48
CA LEU A 11 0.40 -0.23 5.56
C LEU A 11 0.84 -0.52 7.00
N GLU A 12 0.34 0.26 7.97
CA GLU A 12 0.58 0.03 9.40
C GLU A 12 0.08 -1.37 9.81
N TRP A 13 -1.18 -1.71 9.50
CA TRP A 13 -1.74 -3.03 9.78
C TRP A 13 -0.89 -4.14 9.16
N MET A 14 -0.50 -3.99 7.90
CA MET A 14 0.28 -4.99 7.19
C MET A 14 1.62 -5.28 7.87
N VAL A 15 2.37 -4.24 8.24
CA VAL A 15 3.70 -4.44 8.86
C VAL A 15 3.61 -5.09 10.23
N TYR A 16 2.61 -4.71 11.03
CA TYR A 16 2.40 -5.31 12.35
C TYR A 16 1.94 -6.76 12.21
N PHE A 17 1.00 -7.04 11.31
CA PHE A 17 0.59 -8.40 11.00
C PHE A 17 1.77 -9.26 10.54
N ALA A 18 2.58 -8.76 9.62
CA ALA A 18 3.75 -9.47 9.11
C ALA A 18 4.78 -9.77 10.21
N LYS A 19 5.02 -8.82 11.12
CA LYS A 19 5.90 -9.00 12.27
C LYS A 19 5.36 -10.04 13.25
N GLU A 20 4.09 -9.93 13.64
CA GLU A 20 3.44 -10.83 14.61
C GLU A 20 3.32 -12.27 14.09
N THR A 21 3.13 -12.43 12.78
CA THR A 21 3.03 -13.75 12.13
C THR A 21 4.37 -14.30 11.63
N GLY A 22 5.49 -13.61 11.93
CA GLY A 22 6.83 -14.08 11.57
C GLY A 22 7.18 -14.02 10.08
N LYS A 23 6.40 -13.29 9.26
CA LYS A 23 6.70 -13.07 7.83
C LYS A 23 7.92 -12.19 7.60
N ILE A 24 8.25 -11.36 8.59
CA ILE A 24 9.47 -10.54 8.61
C ILE A 24 10.14 -10.65 9.98
N GLN A 25 11.46 -10.50 10.00
CA GLN A 25 12.24 -10.40 11.23
C GLN A 25 12.84 -9.00 11.32
N VAL A 26 12.48 -8.27 12.36
CA VAL A 26 12.90 -6.89 12.59
C VAL A 26 13.18 -6.66 14.07
N PRO A 27 14.00 -5.65 14.44
CA PRO A 27 14.19 -5.27 15.83
C PRO A 27 12.87 -4.99 16.56
N LYS A 28 12.85 -5.20 17.88
CA LYS A 28 11.65 -5.03 18.72
C LYS A 28 10.96 -3.68 18.49
N TYR A 29 11.73 -2.61 18.34
CA TYR A 29 11.24 -1.23 18.19
C TYR A 29 11.45 -0.67 16.76
N ALA A 30 11.40 -1.54 15.74
CA ALA A 30 11.45 -1.09 14.35
C ALA A 30 10.25 -0.18 14.00
N GLY A 31 10.51 0.93 13.30
CA GLY A 31 9.48 1.80 12.75
C GLY A 31 8.79 1.21 11.53
N VAL A 32 7.68 1.81 11.10
CA VAL A 32 6.86 1.33 9.97
C VAL A 32 7.67 1.21 8.69
N GLN A 33 8.43 2.24 8.30
CA GLN A 33 9.26 2.18 7.10
C GLN A 33 10.33 1.08 7.16
N THR A 34 10.95 0.84 8.32
CA THR A 34 11.90 -0.27 8.49
C THR A 34 11.23 -1.62 8.25
N MET A 35 9.99 -1.79 8.73
CA MET A 35 9.23 -3.01 8.51
C MET A 35 8.74 -3.15 7.06
N LEU A 36 8.37 -2.05 6.40
CA LEU A 36 8.07 -2.02 4.97
C LEU A 36 9.29 -2.40 4.13
N ASN A 37 10.49 -1.94 4.50
CA ASN A 37 11.74 -2.33 3.84
C ASN A 37 12.00 -3.83 3.99
N ALA A 38 11.74 -4.39 5.18
CA ALA A 38 11.87 -5.82 5.41
C ALA A 38 10.88 -6.62 4.55
N LEU A 39 9.62 -6.16 4.41
CA LEU A 39 8.66 -6.76 3.48
C LEU A 39 9.11 -6.64 2.02
N ALA A 40 9.61 -5.47 1.62
CA ALA A 40 10.09 -5.22 0.27
C ALA A 40 11.29 -6.10 -0.10
N GLY A 41 12.10 -6.48 0.88
CA GLY A 41 13.23 -7.40 0.71
C GLY A 41 12.84 -8.88 0.62
N THR A 42 11.56 -9.23 0.75
CA THR A 42 11.13 -10.63 0.58
C THR A 42 11.05 -11.00 -0.90
N LEU A 43 11.42 -12.24 -1.24
CA LEU A 43 11.30 -12.77 -2.60
C LEU A 43 9.86 -12.63 -3.14
N ARG A 44 8.87 -12.84 -2.28
CA ARG A 44 7.46 -12.74 -2.67
C ARG A 44 7.07 -11.31 -3.06
N PHE A 45 7.53 -10.31 -2.31
CA PHE A 45 7.29 -8.93 -2.70
C PHE A 45 8.00 -8.60 -4.01
N GLU A 46 9.25 -9.04 -4.20
CA GLU A 46 10.00 -8.80 -5.43
C GLU A 46 9.26 -9.37 -6.67
N GLU A 47 8.77 -10.60 -6.61
CA GLU A 47 7.98 -11.22 -7.68
C GLU A 47 6.74 -10.39 -8.04
N ILE A 48 6.00 -9.96 -7.02
CA ILE A 48 4.80 -9.14 -7.20
C ILE A 48 5.16 -7.77 -7.78
N ALA A 49 6.18 -7.11 -7.24
CA ALA A 49 6.64 -5.80 -7.70
C ALA A 49 7.14 -5.83 -9.15
N ARG A 50 7.82 -6.91 -9.58
CA ARG A 50 8.20 -7.12 -10.99
C ARG A 50 6.98 -7.26 -11.87
N LYS A 51 5.97 -8.04 -11.45
CA LYS A 51 4.71 -8.17 -12.19
C LYS A 51 3.99 -6.83 -12.32
N VAL A 52 3.84 -6.09 -11.22
CA VAL A 52 3.23 -4.75 -11.22
C VAL A 52 4.00 -3.80 -12.14
N ALA A 53 5.33 -3.84 -12.14
CA ALA A 53 6.14 -3.02 -13.02
C ALA A 53 5.89 -3.33 -14.51
N VAL A 54 5.79 -4.62 -14.89
CA VAL A 54 5.45 -5.03 -16.25
C VAL A 54 4.04 -4.59 -16.62
N ASP A 55 3.04 -4.92 -15.79
CA ASP A 55 1.63 -4.66 -16.06
C ASP A 55 1.31 -3.16 -16.20
N ARG A 56 2.07 -2.31 -15.50
CA ARG A 56 1.89 -0.84 -15.52
C ARG A 56 2.95 -0.09 -16.33
N CYS A 57 3.81 -0.79 -17.08
CA CYS A 57 4.91 -0.21 -17.86
C CYS A 57 5.85 0.70 -17.03
N LEU A 58 6.13 0.32 -15.78
CA LEU A 58 7.02 1.02 -14.86
C LEU A 58 8.42 0.41 -14.85
N LYS A 59 9.39 1.16 -14.32
CA LYS A 59 10.73 0.63 -14.05
C LYS A 59 10.76 0.01 -12.66
N PHE A 60 11.06 -1.29 -12.59
CA PHE A 60 11.18 -2.02 -11.31
C PHE A 60 12.07 -1.29 -10.31
N ASP A 61 13.25 -0.81 -10.72
CA ASP A 61 14.19 -0.14 -9.82
C ASP A 61 13.60 1.14 -9.19
N ARG A 62 12.77 1.89 -9.93
CA ARG A 62 12.11 3.09 -9.43
C ARG A 62 11.00 2.75 -8.44
N LEU A 63 10.17 1.75 -8.78
CA LEU A 63 9.13 1.24 -7.90
C LEU A 63 9.72 0.70 -6.60
N SER A 64 10.77 -0.13 -6.69
CA SER A 64 11.47 -0.70 -5.54
C SER A 64 12.12 0.38 -4.68
N PHE A 65 12.73 1.40 -5.29
CA PHE A 65 13.21 2.57 -4.55
C PHE A 65 12.09 3.28 -3.80
N ARG A 66 10.93 3.51 -4.45
CA ARG A 66 9.77 4.13 -3.80
C ARG A 66 9.24 3.30 -2.63
N ALA A 67 9.24 1.98 -2.72
CA ALA A 67 8.84 1.12 -1.59
C ALA A 67 9.66 1.43 -0.32
N THR A 68 10.92 1.85 -0.46
CA THR A 68 11.82 2.15 0.67
C THR A 68 11.63 3.50 1.33
N CYS A 69 10.83 4.39 0.75
CA CYS A 69 10.50 5.72 1.30
C CYS A 69 8.99 6.04 1.27
N LEU A 70 8.15 5.03 1.01
CA LEU A 70 6.73 5.18 0.73
C LEU A 70 5.91 5.72 1.91
N TYR A 71 6.31 5.38 3.15
CA TYR A 71 5.51 5.68 4.32
C TYR A 71 5.39 7.18 4.60
N ASP A 72 6.47 7.93 4.34
CA ASP A 72 6.48 9.39 4.50
C ASP A 72 5.51 10.05 3.51
N GLU A 73 5.45 9.56 2.26
CA GLU A 73 4.53 10.09 1.26
C GLU A 73 3.07 9.77 1.60
N VAL A 74 2.78 8.51 1.95
CA VAL A 74 1.42 8.11 2.34
C VAL A 74 0.94 8.86 3.59
N SER A 75 1.86 9.25 4.48
CA SER A 75 1.55 10.04 5.67
C SER A 75 1.20 11.50 5.38
N LYS A 76 1.50 12.03 4.18
CA LYS A 76 1.08 13.36 3.74
C LYS A 76 -0.34 13.38 3.17
N HIS A 77 -0.82 12.23 2.68
CA HIS A 77 -2.12 12.08 2.02
C HIS A 77 -3.13 11.35 2.91
N VAL A 78 -3.30 11.84 4.14
CA VAL A 78 -4.26 11.25 5.10
C VAL A 78 -5.68 11.64 4.72
N HIS A 79 -6.34 10.74 3.99
CA HIS A 79 -7.79 10.80 3.78
C HIS A 79 -8.54 10.16 4.95
N GLU A 80 -9.84 10.42 5.02
CA GLU A 80 -10.74 9.74 5.96
C GLU A 80 -10.66 8.21 5.78
N ASN A 81 -11.02 7.49 6.84
CA ASN A 81 -10.96 6.04 6.85
C ASN A 81 -12.09 5.45 6.00
N ASP A 82 -11.71 4.76 4.93
CA ASP A 82 -12.65 4.12 4.00
C ASP A 82 -12.93 2.65 4.40
N LEU A 83 -14.12 2.14 4.06
CA LEU A 83 -14.45 0.70 4.18
C LEU A 83 -13.61 -0.18 3.25
N MET A 84 -13.11 0.41 2.16
CA MET A 84 -12.26 -0.19 1.15
C MET A 84 -11.08 0.75 0.91
N ILE A 85 -9.85 0.22 0.94
CA ILE A 85 -8.66 1.06 0.76
C ILE A 85 -8.66 1.59 -0.66
N THR A 86 -8.65 2.91 -0.82
CA THR A 86 -8.61 3.54 -2.13
C THR A 86 -7.20 4.07 -2.40
N VAL A 87 -6.50 3.49 -3.37
CA VAL A 87 -5.25 4.06 -3.90
C VAL A 87 -5.63 5.07 -4.97
N ARG A 88 -5.38 6.35 -4.71
CA ARG A 88 -5.80 7.45 -5.58
C ARG A 88 -4.63 7.90 -6.43
N VAL A 89 -4.72 7.76 -7.76
CA VAL A 89 -3.61 8.11 -8.67
C VAL A 89 -3.28 9.61 -8.61
N LYS A 90 -4.22 10.46 -8.24
CA LYS A 90 -3.98 11.90 -8.06
C LYS A 90 -3.04 12.25 -6.89
N ASP A 91 -2.91 11.35 -5.91
CA ASP A 91 -2.16 11.60 -4.67
C ASP A 91 -0.73 11.04 -4.74
N PHE A 92 -0.42 10.21 -5.73
CA PHE A 92 0.84 9.48 -5.80
C PHE A 92 1.41 9.49 -7.21
N THR A 93 2.74 9.47 -7.32
CA THR A 93 3.39 9.22 -8.61
C THR A 93 3.10 7.80 -9.10
N PRO A 94 3.24 7.51 -10.41
CA PRO A 94 3.04 6.16 -10.93
C PRO A 94 3.90 5.10 -10.23
N ASP A 95 5.13 5.43 -9.86
CA ASP A 95 6.05 4.54 -9.16
C ASP A 95 5.59 4.28 -7.70
N GLU A 96 5.06 5.29 -7.01
CA GLU A 96 4.48 5.17 -5.67
C GLU A 96 3.17 4.37 -5.68
N CYS A 97 2.28 4.62 -6.66
CA CYS A 97 1.12 3.76 -6.90
C CYS A 97 1.53 2.31 -7.13
N GLY A 98 2.57 2.08 -7.95
CA GLY A 98 3.11 0.74 -8.19
C GLY A 98 3.57 0.07 -6.90
N ALA A 99 4.31 0.79 -6.05
CA ALA A 99 4.76 0.27 -4.76
C ALA A 99 3.59 -0.06 -3.82
N LEU A 100 2.58 0.82 -3.74
CA LEU A 100 1.36 0.59 -2.96
C LEU A 100 0.61 -0.65 -3.43
N ILE A 101 0.42 -0.79 -4.75
CA ILE A 101 -0.23 -1.95 -5.33
C ILE A 101 0.56 -3.22 -4.99
N ALA A 102 1.90 -3.20 -5.09
CA ALA A 102 2.72 -4.35 -4.74
C ALA A 102 2.53 -4.80 -3.28
N TYR A 103 2.47 -3.86 -2.34
CA TYR A 103 2.14 -4.17 -0.94
C TYR A 103 0.72 -4.74 -0.81
N LEU A 104 -0.28 -4.10 -1.40
CA LEU A 104 -1.67 -4.53 -1.28
C LEU A 104 -1.97 -5.87 -1.98
N GLU A 105 -1.23 -6.19 -3.04
CA GLU A 105 -1.24 -7.52 -3.67
C GLU A 105 -0.57 -8.58 -2.77
N LEU A 106 0.53 -8.25 -2.09
CA LEU A 106 1.24 -9.17 -1.19
C LEU A 106 0.34 -9.73 -0.08
N GLN A 107 -0.55 -8.91 0.46
CA GLN A 107 -1.42 -9.33 1.56
C GLN A 107 -2.64 -10.15 1.11
N LYS A 108 -2.93 -10.30 -0.19
CA LYS A 108 -4.07 -11.11 -0.67
C LYS A 108 -4.02 -12.57 -0.23
N GLU A 109 -2.82 -13.08 0.06
CA GLU A 109 -2.58 -14.45 0.53
C GLU A 109 -2.65 -14.58 2.06
N TRP A 110 -2.86 -13.47 2.77
CA TRP A 110 -2.87 -13.45 4.23
C TRP A 110 -4.27 -13.69 4.78
N PRO A 111 -4.40 -14.20 6.01
CA PRO A 111 -5.68 -14.26 6.70
C PRO A 111 -6.38 -12.90 6.75
N ALA A 112 -7.64 -12.85 6.29
CA ALA A 112 -8.48 -11.65 6.23
C ALA A 112 -7.84 -10.48 5.46
N PRO A 113 -7.63 -10.64 4.14
CA PRO A 113 -6.98 -9.61 3.34
C PRO A 113 -7.82 -8.34 3.28
N LEU A 114 -7.14 -7.20 3.25
CA LEU A 114 -7.79 -5.90 3.10
C LEU A 114 -8.27 -5.72 1.65
N ASN A 115 -9.54 -5.38 1.47
CA ASN A 115 -10.05 -5.03 0.16
C ASN A 115 -9.56 -3.65 -0.24
N TRP A 116 -9.20 -3.51 -1.51
CA TRP A 116 -8.70 -2.25 -2.05
C TRP A 116 -9.11 -2.04 -3.51
N VAL A 117 -9.12 -0.79 -3.94
CA VAL A 117 -9.40 -0.38 -5.31
C VAL A 117 -8.42 0.71 -5.75
N LEU A 118 -8.12 0.73 -7.04
CA LEU A 118 -7.39 1.82 -7.67
C LEU A 118 -8.37 2.83 -8.27
N GLU A 119 -8.29 4.08 -7.82
CA GLU A 119 -9.06 5.20 -8.37
C GLU A 119 -8.19 5.94 -9.41
N GLU A 120 -8.39 5.61 -10.70
CA GLU A 120 -7.65 6.22 -11.82
C GLU A 120 -8.22 7.58 -12.26
N LYS A 121 -9.46 7.89 -11.88
CA LYS A 121 -10.12 9.19 -12.13
C LYS A 121 -10.78 9.67 -10.84
N PRO A 122 -10.75 10.97 -10.54
CA PRO A 122 -11.53 11.49 -9.41
C PRO A 122 -13.00 11.12 -9.62
N VAL A 123 -13.63 10.51 -8.62
CA VAL A 123 -15.09 10.36 -8.60
C VAL A 123 -15.69 11.77 -8.67
N GLU A 124 -16.28 12.11 -9.83
CA GLU A 124 -17.17 13.24 -9.94
C GLU A 124 -18.33 12.99 -8.99
N HIS A 125 -18.27 13.60 -7.81
CA HIS A 125 -19.43 13.72 -6.96
C HIS A 125 -20.36 14.69 -7.71
N GLY A 126 -21.31 14.13 -8.46
CA GLY A 126 -22.40 14.89 -9.04
C GLY A 126 -23.03 15.80 -7.97
N PRO A 127 -23.59 16.96 -8.37
CA PRO A 127 -24.04 17.97 -7.43
C PRO A 127 -24.96 17.33 -6.38
N LYS A 128 -24.59 17.46 -5.10
CA LYS A 128 -25.46 17.10 -3.99
C LYS A 128 -26.77 17.84 -4.21
N ALA A 129 -27.82 17.10 -4.54
CA ALA A 129 -29.18 17.62 -4.60
C ALA A 129 -29.47 18.27 -3.25
N THR A 130 -29.55 19.59 -3.28
CA THR A 130 -30.01 20.39 -2.15
C THR A 130 -31.53 20.39 -2.28
N THR A 131 -32.19 19.63 -1.40
CA THR A 131 -33.64 19.74 -1.16
C THR A 131 -33.91 20.95 -0.27
#